data_AF-A0A382DXH9-F1
#
_entry.id   AF-A0A382DXH9-F1
#
_cell.length_a   1.000
_cell.length_b   1.000
_cell.length_c   1.000
_cell.angle_alpha   90.00
_cell.angle_beta   90.00
_cell.angle_gamma   90.00
#
_symmetry.space_group_name_H-M   'P 1'
#
loop_
_entity.id
_entity.type
_entity.pdbx_description
1 polymer ?
#
loop_
_entity_poly.entity_id
_entity_poly.type
_entity_poly.pdbx_seq_one_letter_code
_entity_poly.pdbx_strand_id
1 'polypeptide(L)'
;MVNFEIEKSYTGPVIGLDEVGRGPLAGPVISCGCIFTDYDYLQDKLKFIDDSKKITSKKRKLAFNHLLKLIKKNLLIYKLGMATVKEIDEMNILEATKL
;
A
#
# COMPACT_ATOMS: atom_id res chain seq x y z
N MET A 1 6.13 15.81 -0.82
CA MET A 1 5.46 15.69 -2.13
C MET A 1 6.03 14.43 -2.78
N VAL A 2 5.20 13.52 -3.30
CA VAL A 2 5.67 12.27 -3.92
C VAL A 2 6.62 12.62 -5.07
N ASN A 3 7.90 12.22 -4.96
CA ASN A 3 8.96 12.56 -5.94
C ASN A 3 9.73 11.34 -6.48
N PHE A 4 9.49 10.14 -5.94
CA PHE A 4 10.13 8.89 -6.37
C PHE A 4 11.67 8.89 -6.35
N GLU A 5 12.31 9.78 -5.60
CA GLU A 5 13.77 9.90 -5.60
C GLU A 5 14.47 8.64 -5.07
N ILE A 6 13.89 8.03 -4.04
CA ILE A 6 14.40 6.77 -3.46
C ILE A 6 14.25 5.65 -4.48
N GLU A 7 13.07 5.51 -5.08
CA GLU A 7 12.76 4.45 -6.03
C GLU A 7 13.63 4.54 -7.28
N LYS A 8 13.86 5.75 -7.80
CA LYS A 8 14.74 6.03 -8.93
C LYS A 8 16.23 5.78 -8.63
N SER A 9 16.62 5.70 -7.36
CA SER A 9 18.01 5.43 -6.96
C SER A 9 18.41 3.96 -7.07
N TYR A 10 17.43 3.05 -7.24
CA TYR A 10 17.68 1.62 -7.42
C TYR A 10 17.55 1.21 -8.89
N THR A 11 18.35 0.22 -9.30
CA THR A 11 18.32 -0.32 -10.67
C THR A 11 17.24 -1.37 -10.89
N GLY A 12 16.63 -1.87 -9.81
CA GLY A 12 15.57 -2.87 -9.83
C GLY A 12 14.23 -2.32 -9.34
N PRO A 13 13.15 -3.11 -9.43
CA PRO A 13 11.84 -2.72 -8.92
C PRO A 13 11.90 -2.42 -7.43
N VAL A 14 11.33 -1.30 -7.00
CA VAL A 14 11.14 -0.98 -5.58
C VAL A 14 9.72 -1.30 -5.15
N ILE A 15 9.61 -2.05 -4.06
CA ILE A 15 8.33 -2.43 -3.45
C ILE A 15 8.07 -1.60 -2.20
N GLY A 16 6.91 -0.96 -2.14
CA GLY A 16 6.37 -0.35 -0.93
C GLY A 16 5.55 -1.38 -0.15
N LEU A 17 5.75 -1.46 1.16
CA LEU A 17 5.02 -2.33 2.08
C LEU A 17 4.36 -1.49 3.17
N ASP A 18 3.09 -1.78 3.46
CA ASP A 18 2.35 -1.19 4.57
C ASP A 18 1.27 -2.17 5.06
N GLU A 19 0.88 -2.04 6.32
CA GLU A 19 -0.10 -2.92 6.96
C GLU A 19 -1.28 -2.18 7.58
N VAL A 20 -2.38 -2.90 7.73
CA VAL A 20 -3.57 -2.45 8.45
C VAL A 20 -4.10 -3.56 9.34
N GLY A 21 -4.65 -3.19 10.51
CA GLY A 21 -5.27 -4.16 11.42
C GLY A 21 -4.41 -4.62 12.59
N ARG A 22 -3.27 -3.94 12.88
CA ARG A 22 -2.43 -4.29 14.05
C ARG A 22 -2.99 -3.88 15.42
N GLY A 23 -3.77 -2.80 15.46
CA GLY A 23 -4.31 -2.23 16.71
C GLY A 23 -5.76 -2.61 17.10
N PRO A 24 -6.66 -2.96 16.17
CA PRO A 24 -8.01 -3.40 16.52
C PRO A 24 -8.04 -4.67 17.37
N LEU A 25 -9.08 -4.83 18.19
CA LEU A 25 -9.32 -6.03 19.01
C LEU A 25 -9.91 -7.21 18.22
N ALA A 26 -10.34 -6.98 16.99
CA ALA A 26 -10.96 -7.99 16.15
C ALA A 26 -10.60 -7.77 14.68
N GLY A 27 -10.53 -8.89 13.95
CA GLY A 27 -10.19 -8.92 12.53
C GLY A 27 -8.74 -9.33 12.27
N PRO A 28 -8.42 -9.68 11.03
CA PRO A 28 -7.07 -10.05 10.63
C PRO A 28 -6.15 -8.82 10.53
N VAL A 29 -4.86 -9.08 10.45
CA VAL A 29 -3.89 -8.11 9.91
C VAL A 29 -3.74 -8.35 8.42
N ILE A 30 -3.71 -7.27 7.63
CA ILE A 30 -3.54 -7.32 6.17
C ILE A 30 -2.34 -6.46 5.81
N SER A 31 -1.43 -7.03 5.04
CA SER A 31 -0.25 -6.33 4.50
C SER A 31 -0.40 -6.16 2.99
N CYS A 32 0.04 -5.03 2.45
CA CYS A 32 0.00 -4.75 1.02
C CYS A 32 1.40 -4.45 0.50
N GLY A 33 1.84 -5.22 -0.49
CA GLY A 33 3.02 -4.91 -1.29
C GLY A 33 2.61 -4.27 -2.60
N CYS A 34 3.20 -3.13 -2.96
CA CYS A 34 2.93 -2.48 -4.23
C CYS A 34 4.19 -2.00 -4.96
N ILE A 35 4.16 -2.07 -6.28
CA ILE A 35 5.22 -1.64 -7.20
C ILE A 35 4.60 -0.70 -8.23
N PHE A 36 5.21 0.46 -8.39
CA PHE A 36 4.94 1.38 -9.49
C PHE A 36 5.95 1.14 -10.61
N THR A 37 5.49 1.14 -11.87
CA THR A 37 6.31 0.70 -13.02
C THR A 37 6.82 1.85 -13.89
N ASP A 38 6.33 3.09 -13.69
CA ASP A 38 6.74 4.28 -14.44
C ASP A 38 6.70 5.52 -13.52
N TYR A 39 7.83 5.80 -12.87
CA TYR A 39 7.91 6.86 -11.86
C TYR A 39 7.71 8.27 -12.46
N ASP A 40 8.16 8.50 -13.69
CA ASP A 40 8.04 9.81 -14.35
C ASP A 40 6.59 10.11 -14.73
N TYR A 41 5.86 9.14 -15.29
CA TYR A 41 4.44 9.28 -15.56
C TYR A 41 3.63 9.51 -14.28
N LEU A 42 4.03 8.85 -13.19
CA LEU A 42 3.26 8.78 -11.96
C LEU A 42 3.48 9.95 -11.01
N GLN A 43 4.63 10.62 -11.08
CA GLN A 43 5.01 11.68 -10.14
C GLN A 43 3.91 12.75 -10.00
N ASP A 44 3.36 13.25 -11.11
CA ASP A 44 2.27 14.25 -11.09
C ASP A 44 0.89 13.65 -10.79
N LYS A 45 0.70 12.38 -11.16
CA LYS A 45 -0.56 11.64 -11.04
C LYS A 45 -0.82 11.13 -9.62
N LEU A 46 0.19 11.13 -8.76
CA LEU A 46 0.10 10.65 -7.38
C LEU A 46 0.27 11.74 -6.33
N LYS A 47 0.47 13.01 -6.73
CA LYS A 47 0.63 14.15 -5.80
C LYS A 47 -0.48 14.29 -4.75
N PHE A 48 -1.69 13.84 -5.08
CA PHE A 48 -2.84 13.91 -4.17
C PHE A 48 -2.98 12.68 -3.27
N ILE A 49 -2.20 11.61 -3.51
CA ILE A 49 -2.10 10.42 -2.67
C ILE A 49 -0.95 10.68 -1.70
N ASP A 50 -1.26 11.47 -0.67
CA ASP A 50 -0.42 11.67 0.51
C ASP A 50 -1.13 11.02 1.73
N ASP A 51 -0.64 11.23 2.94
CA ASP A 51 -1.10 10.60 4.18
C ASP A 51 -2.64 10.40 4.23
N SER A 52 -3.03 9.13 4.13
CA SER A 52 -4.44 8.69 4.06
C SER A 52 -5.24 9.04 5.33
N LYS A 53 -4.55 9.47 6.39
CA LYS A 53 -5.10 9.93 7.66
C LYS A 53 -5.54 11.40 7.64
N LYS A 54 -5.11 12.19 6.64
CA LYS A 54 -5.51 13.60 6.46
C LYS A 54 -6.64 13.81 5.45
N ILE A 55 -7.15 12.74 4.84
CA ILE A 55 -8.16 12.81 3.78
C ILE A 55 -9.51 12.27 4.25
N THR A 56 -10.60 12.93 3.82
CA THR A 56 -11.97 12.49 4.09
C THR A 56 -12.26 11.15 3.42
N SER A 57 -13.27 10.42 3.90
CA SER A 57 -13.75 9.17 3.27
C SER A 57 -14.01 9.33 1.76
N LYS A 58 -14.57 10.47 1.35
CA LYS A 58 -14.79 10.84 -0.05
C LYS A 58 -13.48 10.93 -0.85
N LYS A 59 -12.46 11.62 -0.31
CA LYS A 59 -11.14 11.74 -0.95
C LYS A 59 -10.43 10.39 -1.03
N ARG A 60 -10.55 9.53 0.00
CA ARG A 60 -10.00 8.17 -0.03
C ARG A 60 -10.62 7.31 -1.13
N LYS A 61 -11.94 7.40 -1.32
CA LYS A 61 -12.64 6.70 -2.41
C LYS A 61 -12.20 7.18 -3.80
N LEU A 62 -11.98 8.50 -3.96
CA LEU A 62 -11.43 9.05 -5.20
C LEU A 62 -10.00 8.56 -5.46
N ALA A 63 -9.15 8.52 -4.44
CA ALA A 63 -7.79 8.00 -4.55
C ALA A 63 -7.80 6.52 -4.93
N PHE A 64 -8.63 5.71 -4.27
CA PHE A 64 -8.80 4.31 -4.62
C PHE A 64 -9.24 4.11 -6.07
N ASN A 65 -10.22 4.87 -6.54
CA ASN A 65 -10.66 4.83 -7.94
C ASN A 65 -9.53 5.21 -8.91
N HIS A 66 -8.64 6.11 -8.52
CA HIS A 66 -7.47 6.45 -9.33
C HIS A 66 -6.45 5.33 -9.36
N LEU A 67 -6.14 4.71 -8.21
CA LEU A 67 -5.27 3.54 -8.12
C LEU A 67 -5.80 2.38 -9.01
N LEU A 68 -7.11 2.13 -9.00
CA LEU A 68 -7.73 1.13 -9.89
C LEU A 68 -7.48 1.41 -11.38
N LYS A 69 -7.44 2.68 -11.79
CA LYS A 69 -7.11 3.04 -13.18
C LYS A 69 -5.64 2.77 -13.49
N LEU A 70 -4.74 3.00 -12.53
CA LEU A 70 -3.31 2.69 -12.69
C LEU A 70 -3.07 1.19 -12.79
N ILE A 71 -3.77 0.39 -11.96
CA ILE A 71 -3.73 -1.07 -12.02
C ILE A 71 -4.17 -1.57 -13.40
N LYS A 72 -5.29 -1.07 -13.94
CA LYS A 72 -5.76 -1.43 -15.30
C LYS A 72 -4.76 -1.09 -16.41
N LYS A 73 -3.88 -0.11 -16.19
CA LYS A 73 -2.84 0.31 -17.13
C LYS A 73 -1.49 -0.37 -16.88
N ASN A 74 -1.42 -1.32 -15.95
CA ASN A 74 -0.17 -1.95 -15.50
C ASN A 74 0.87 -0.94 -14.95
N LEU A 75 0.39 0.21 -14.45
CA LEU A 75 1.22 1.25 -13.82
C LEU A 75 1.38 1.06 -12.31
N LEU A 76 0.57 0.17 -11.74
CA LEU A 76 0.58 -0.21 -10.33
C LEU A 76 0.30 -1.70 -10.24
N ILE A 77 1.25 -2.45 -9.70
CA ILE A 77 1.13 -3.87 -9.38
C ILE A 77 1.01 -3.96 -7.86
N TYR A 78 0.08 -4.75 -7.34
CA TYR A 78 -0.05 -4.94 -5.90
C TYR A 78 -0.43 -6.39 -5.56
N LYS A 79 -0.10 -6.78 -4.33
CA LYS A 79 -0.51 -8.03 -3.70
C LYS A 79 -0.87 -7.78 -2.25
N LEU A 80 -1.81 -8.57 -1.75
CA LEU A 80 -2.24 -8.57 -0.36
C LEU A 80 -1.77 -9.87 0.30
N GLY A 81 -1.20 -9.75 1.49
CA GLY A 81 -1.01 -10.82 2.46
C GLY A 81 -1.98 -10.61 3.61
N MET A 82 -2.37 -11.69 4.28
CA MET A 82 -3.29 -11.63 5.41
C MET A 82 -2.92 -12.72 6.42
N ALA A 83 -2.88 -12.34 7.70
CA ALA A 83 -2.84 -13.28 8.81
C ALA A 83 -4.14 -13.19 9.61
N THR A 84 -4.76 -14.34 9.81
CA THR A 84 -5.99 -14.55 10.55
C THR A 84 -5.80 -14.32 12.05
N VAL A 85 -6.90 -14.14 12.78
CA VAL A 85 -6.88 -14.04 14.25
C VAL A 85 -6.19 -15.24 14.89
N LYS A 86 -6.40 -16.45 14.34
CA LYS A 86 -5.76 -17.67 14.83
C LYS A 86 -4.24 -17.61 14.69
N GLU A 87 -3.72 -17.16 13.55
CA GLU A 87 -2.27 -17.01 13.33
C GLU A 87 -1.68 -15.91 14.23
N ILE A 88 -2.44 -14.83 14.48
CA ILE A 88 -2.06 -13.77 15.44
C ILE A 88 -1.95 -14.34 16.86
N ASP A 89 -2.92 -15.14 17.29
CA ASP A 89 -2.92 -15.75 18.62
C ASP A 89 -1.76 -16.74 18.81
N GLU A 90 -1.40 -17.48 17.75
CA GLU A 90 -0.30 -18.46 17.76
C GLU A 90 1.08 -17.82 17.75
N MET A 91 1.27 -16.72 17.02
CA MET A 91 2.61 -16.15 16.72
C MET A 91 2.84 -14.75 17.29
N ASN A 92 1.84 -14.11 17.89
CA ASN A 92 1.76 -12.68 18.24
C ASN A 92 1.62 -11.72 17.03
N ILE A 93 1.14 -10.50 17.31
CA ILE A 93 0.81 -9.50 16.27
C ILE A 93 2.01 -8.99 15.48
N LEU A 94 3.22 -9.00 16.06
CA LEU A 94 4.43 -8.57 15.35
C LEU A 94 4.83 -9.59 14.29
N GLU A 95 4.81 -10.88 14.62
CA GLU A 95 5.21 -11.94 13.68
C GLU A 95 4.12 -12.22 12.65
N ALA A 96 2.83 -12.21 13.05
CA ALA A 96 1.73 -12.38 12.12
C ALA A 96 1.68 -11.29 11.03
N THR A 97 2.17 -10.07 11.31
CA THR A 97 2.26 -8.99 10.30
C THR A 97 3.26 -9.31 9.17
N LYS A 98 4.21 -10.21 9.41
CA LYS A 98 5.29 -10.56 8.47
C LYS A 98 4.97 -11.76 7.56
N LEU A 99 3.80 -12.38 7.73
CA LEU A 99 3.27 -13.46 6.86
C LEU A 99 2.78 -12.89 5.52
#